data_AF-A0A6P2D6N2-F1
#
_entry.id   AF-A0A6P2D6N2-F1
#
_cell.length_a   1.000
_cell.length_b   1.000
_cell.length_c   1.000
_cell.angle_alpha   90.00
_cell.angle_beta   90.00
_cell.angle_gamma   90.00
#
_symmetry.space_group_name_H-M   'P 1'
#
loop_
_entity.id
_entity.type
_entity.pdbx_description
1 polymer ?
#
loop_
_entity_poly.entity_id
_entity_poly.type
_entity_poly.pdbx_seq_one_letter_code
_entity_poly.pdbx_strand_id
1 'polypeptide(L)'
;MTIHLHILKGCSPAPLANYLKAPGILRLVGEQADTQARGWWDGERFCLLSSRTEVELEGFFLDRYEPTPLLSPWNKGCGFFKANDPGLVPLEKSRALRFERFRCGVTEA
;
A
#
# COMPACT_ATOMS: atom_id res chain seq x y z
N MET A 1 -5.89 9.58 23.52
CA MET A 1 -5.07 9.47 22.29
C MET A 1 -5.28 10.75 21.50
N THR A 2 -4.21 11.41 21.09
CA THR A 2 -4.32 12.57 20.19
C THR A 2 -4.65 12.08 18.79
N ILE A 3 -5.55 12.78 18.12
CA ILE A 3 -5.96 12.45 16.77
C ILE A 3 -5.53 13.59 15.85
N HIS A 4 -4.98 13.23 14.70
CA HIS A 4 -4.45 14.13 13.69
C HIS A 4 -5.32 14.06 12.43
N LEU A 5 -5.60 15.23 11.85
CA LEU A 5 -6.28 15.35 10.57
C LEU A 5 -5.26 15.68 9.48
N HIS A 6 -5.13 14.79 8.50
CA HIS A 6 -4.22 14.93 7.36
C HIS A 6 -5.00 15.29 6.10
N ILE A 7 -4.60 16.36 5.43
CA ILE A 7 -5.27 16.85 4.22
C ILE A 7 -4.46 16.47 2.97
N LEU A 8 -4.94 15.45 2.25
CA LEU A 8 -4.27 14.89 1.07
C LEU A 8 -4.84 15.54 -0.21
N LYS A 9 -4.26 16.67 -0.60
CA LYS A 9 -4.69 17.45 -1.78
C LYS A 9 -4.48 16.73 -3.12
N GLY A 10 -3.59 15.73 -3.16
CA GLY A 10 -3.36 14.89 -4.34
C GLY A 10 -4.27 13.66 -4.46
N CYS A 11 -5.36 13.61 -3.69
CA CYS A 11 -6.31 12.51 -3.61
C CYS A 11 -7.75 12.98 -3.84
N SER A 12 -7.95 13.93 -4.76
CA SER A 12 -9.28 14.40 -5.17
C SER A 12 -10.16 13.26 -5.72
N PRO A 13 -11.50 13.38 -5.69
CA PRO A 13 -12.40 12.38 -6.28
C PRO A 13 -12.26 12.22 -7.80
N ALA A 14 -11.69 13.20 -8.49
CA ALA A 14 -11.38 13.14 -9.91
C ALA A 14 -9.98 13.71 -10.18
N PRO A 15 -9.20 13.14 -11.12
CA PRO A 15 -9.51 11.99 -11.97
C PRO A 15 -9.46 10.64 -11.21
N LEU A 16 -9.86 9.54 -11.87
CA LEU A 16 -9.93 8.19 -11.27
C LEU A 16 -8.63 7.77 -10.55
N ALA A 17 -7.46 8.15 -11.08
CA ALA A 17 -6.18 7.85 -10.44
C ALA A 17 -6.04 8.50 -9.04
N ASN A 18 -6.49 9.75 -8.90
CA ASN A 18 -6.51 10.43 -7.60
C ASN A 18 -7.53 9.78 -6.67
N TYR A 19 -8.69 9.41 -7.21
CA TYR A 19 -9.71 8.69 -6.47
C TYR A 19 -9.16 7.39 -5.89
N LEU A 20 -8.53 6.53 -6.70
CA LEU A 20 -8.03 5.21 -6.28
C LEU A 20 -6.86 5.31 -5.28
N LYS A 21 -6.09 6.39 -5.31
CA LYS A 21 -5.01 6.64 -4.36
C LYS A 21 -5.53 6.80 -2.92
N ALA A 22 -6.65 7.50 -2.73
CA ALA A 22 -7.25 7.76 -1.42
C ALA A 22 -7.66 6.49 -0.63
N PRO A 23 -8.50 5.58 -1.17
CA PRO A 23 -8.86 4.33 -0.52
C PRO A 23 -7.65 3.39 -0.42
N GLY A 24 -6.67 3.46 -1.33
CA GLY A 24 -5.41 2.75 -1.18
C GLY A 24 -4.63 3.18 0.07
N ILE A 25 -4.51 4.49 0.30
CA ILE A 25 -3.91 5.05 1.51
C ILE A 25 -4.72 4.67 2.75
N LEU A 26 -6.05 4.86 2.73
CA LEU A 26 -6.92 4.53 3.86
C LEU A 26 -6.81 3.05 4.24
N ARG A 27 -6.83 2.15 3.24
CA ARG A 27 -6.67 0.72 3.45
C ARG A 27 -5.32 0.38 4.08
N LEU A 28 -4.22 0.89 3.53
CA LEU A 28 -2.88 0.60 4.05
C LEU A 28 -2.69 1.12 5.47
N VAL A 29 -3.12 2.35 5.75
CA VAL A 29 -3.04 2.91 7.10
C VAL A 29 -3.94 2.13 8.05
N GLY A 30 -5.19 1.87 7.65
CA GLY A 30 -6.18 1.12 8.44
C GLY A 30 -5.74 -0.30 8.79
N GLU A 31 -5.12 -1.01 7.86
CA GLU A 31 -4.71 -2.40 8.06
C GLU A 31 -3.36 -2.53 8.78
N GLN A 32 -2.43 -1.59 8.58
CA GLN A 32 -1.01 -1.80 8.94
C GLN A 32 -0.42 -0.77 9.91
N ALA A 33 -1.08 0.38 10.14
CA ALA A 33 -0.52 1.45 10.97
C ALA A 33 -1.48 1.92 12.09
N ASP A 34 -2.78 2.02 11.79
CA ASP A 34 -3.80 2.52 12.70
C ASP A 34 -5.18 1.97 12.34
N THR A 35 -5.63 0.95 13.09
CA THR A 35 -6.93 0.29 12.89
C THR A 35 -8.15 1.17 13.13
N GLN A 36 -7.96 2.36 13.71
CA GLN A 36 -9.02 3.33 13.94
C GLN A 36 -9.02 4.48 12.91
N ALA A 37 -8.17 4.42 11.89
CA ALA A 37 -8.11 5.44 10.85
C ALA A 37 -9.46 5.56 10.11
N ARG A 38 -9.87 6.80 9.82
CA ARG A 38 -11.09 7.12 9.06
C ARG A 38 -10.75 8.05 7.92
N GLY A 39 -11.45 7.90 6.80
CA GLY A 39 -11.22 8.73 5.62
C GLY A 39 -12.52 9.18 4.97
N TRP A 40 -12.54 10.40 4.47
CA TRP A 40 -13.65 10.95 3.69
C TRP A 40 -13.13 12.01 2.72
N TRP A 41 -13.93 12.34 1.71
CA TRP A 41 -13.68 13.49 0.85
C TRP A 41 -14.42 14.72 1.35
N ASP A 42 -13.76 15.88 1.23
CA ASP A 42 -14.33 17.20 1.52
C ASP A 42 -14.01 18.13 0.33
N GLY A 43 -14.88 18.12 -0.68
CA GLY A 43 -14.59 18.70 -1.99
C GLY A 43 -13.43 17.96 -2.69
N GLU A 44 -12.46 18.71 -3.20
CA GLU A 44 -11.33 18.20 -4.00
C GLU A 44 -10.14 17.68 -3.16
N ARG A 45 -10.36 17.32 -1.89
CA ARG A 45 -9.32 16.81 -0.98
C ARG A 45 -9.81 15.59 -0.22
N PHE A 46 -8.90 14.66 0.03
CA PHE A 46 -9.16 13.55 0.93
C PHE A 46 -8.66 13.89 2.34
N CYS A 47 -9.53 13.73 3.32
CA CYS A 47 -9.26 13.94 4.73
C CYS A 47 -9.02 12.59 5.38
N LEU A 48 -7.83 12.38 5.95
CA LEU A 48 -7.47 11.18 6.70
C LEU A 48 -7.34 11.54 8.19
N LEU A 49 -8.15 10.91 9.03
CA LEU A 49 -8.10 11.05 10.47
C LEU A 49 -7.38 9.83 11.06
N SER A 50 -6.30 10.04 11.81
CA SER A 50 -5.48 8.96 12.40
C SER A 50 -4.82 9.41 13.70
N SER A 51 -4.50 8.46 14.57
CA SER A 51 -3.62 8.63 15.73
C SER A 51 -2.14 8.81 15.36
N ARG A 52 -1.75 8.60 14.10
CA ARG A 52 -0.39 8.79 13.60
C ARG A 52 -0.16 10.22 13.16
N THR A 53 0.99 10.76 13.55
CA THR A 53 1.53 12.02 13.06
C THR A 53 1.97 11.91 11.60
N GLU A 54 2.21 13.05 10.96
CA GLU A 54 2.70 13.11 9.57
C GLU A 54 4.04 12.35 9.43
N VAL A 55 4.99 12.63 10.32
CA VAL A 55 6.32 11.97 10.33
C VAL A 55 6.21 10.45 10.50
N GLU A 56 5.29 9.98 11.36
CA GLU A 56 5.07 8.55 11.54
C GLU A 56 4.46 7.89 10.29
N LEU A 57 3.55 8.58 9.61
CA LEU A 57 2.95 8.11 8.35
C LEU A 57 3.97 8.08 7.21
N GLU A 58 4.82 9.10 7.09
CA GLU A 58 5.92 9.11 6.13
C GLU A 58 6.86 7.93 6.35
N GLY A 59 7.33 7.74 7.59
CA GLY A 59 8.16 6.58 7.93
C GLY A 59 7.45 5.24 7.72
N PHE A 60 6.12 5.20 7.86
CA PHE A 60 5.35 4.01 7.52
C PHE A 60 5.43 3.74 6.00
N PHE A 61 5.11 4.72 5.16
CA PHE A 61 5.11 4.53 3.70
C PHE A 61 6.50 4.32 3.10
N LEU A 62 7.55 4.90 3.69
CA LEU A 62 8.91 4.75 3.17
C LEU A 62 9.51 3.39 3.55
N ASP A 63 9.33 2.97 4.81
CA ASP A 63 10.13 1.89 5.38
C ASP A 63 9.33 0.64 5.76
N ARG A 64 8.08 0.81 6.23
CA ARG A 64 7.34 -0.26 6.91
C ARG A 64 6.17 -0.85 6.12
N TYR A 65 5.59 -0.10 5.19
CA TYR A 65 4.41 -0.55 4.46
C TYR A 65 4.69 -1.88 3.77
N GLU A 66 3.79 -2.83 3.95
CA GLU A 66 3.83 -4.12 3.28
C GLU A 66 2.91 -4.09 2.05
N PRO A 67 3.43 -4.29 0.83
CA PRO A 67 2.60 -4.36 -0.37
C PRO A 67 1.68 -5.58 -0.32
N THR A 68 0.46 -5.43 -0.85
CA THR A 68 -0.43 -6.58 -1.08
C THR A 68 0.20 -7.52 -2.11
N PRO A 69 0.36 -8.82 -1.82
CA PRO A 69 1.02 -9.78 -2.71
C PRO A 69 0.09 -10.22 -3.86
N LEU A 70 -0.31 -9.27 -4.70
CA LEU A 70 -1.18 -9.55 -5.85
C LEU A 70 -0.33 -9.93 -7.06
N LEU A 71 -0.33 -11.21 -7.41
CA LEU A 71 0.24 -11.75 -8.65
C LEU A 71 -0.89 -11.99 -9.65
N SER A 72 -0.70 -11.60 -10.91
CA SER A 72 -1.72 -11.64 -11.97
C SER A 72 -2.38 -13.02 -12.09
N PRO A 73 -3.54 -13.26 -11.43
CA PRO A 73 -4.03 -14.63 -11.23
C PRO A 73 -4.62 -15.23 -12.51
N TRP A 74 -4.85 -14.37 -13.51
CA TRP A 74 -5.45 -14.72 -14.79
C TRP A 74 -4.42 -14.97 -15.91
N ASN A 75 -3.12 -14.79 -15.62
CA ASN A 75 -2.04 -15.06 -16.57
C ASN A 75 -1.35 -16.38 -16.22
N LYS A 76 -1.04 -17.21 -17.23
CA LYS A 76 -0.20 -18.40 -17.04
C LYS A 76 1.14 -17.98 -16.41
N GLY A 77 1.51 -18.60 -15.29
CA GLY A 77 2.73 -18.26 -14.53
C GLY A 77 2.75 -16.81 -14.00
N CYS A 78 1.59 -16.15 -13.88
CA CYS A 78 1.47 -14.73 -13.52
C CYS A 78 2.24 -13.75 -14.43
N GLY A 79 2.67 -14.20 -15.62
CA GLY A 79 3.55 -13.45 -16.53
C GLY A 79 5.04 -13.76 -16.39
N PHE A 80 5.43 -14.62 -15.44
CA PHE A 80 6.81 -15.08 -15.23
C PHE A 80 6.99 -16.46 -15.88
N PHE A 81 7.60 -16.48 -17.07
CA PHE A 81 7.71 -17.69 -17.90
C PHE A 81 9.09 -18.36 -17.86
N LYS A 82 10.07 -17.71 -17.21
CA LYS A 82 11.46 -18.17 -17.16
C LYS A 82 11.81 -18.61 -15.75
N ALA A 83 12.57 -19.70 -15.63
CA ALA A 83 13.29 -19.96 -14.38
C ALA A 83 14.23 -18.78 -14.11
N ASN A 84 14.26 -18.30 -12.86
CA ASN A 84 14.98 -17.08 -12.47
C ASN A 84 14.54 -15.84 -13.29
N ASP A 85 13.23 -15.62 -13.44
CA ASP A 85 12.71 -14.46 -14.16
C ASP A 85 13.26 -13.16 -13.55
N PRO A 86 13.85 -12.24 -14.36
CA PRO A 86 14.46 -11.02 -13.84
C PRO A 86 13.46 -10.08 -13.15
N GLY A 87 12.17 -10.21 -13.42
CA GLY A 87 11.12 -9.46 -12.71
C GLY A 87 10.80 -10.01 -11.31
N LEU A 88 11.12 -11.29 -11.06
CA LEU A 88 10.77 -12.00 -9.82
C LEU A 88 11.97 -12.19 -8.89
N VAL A 89 13.14 -12.50 -9.46
CA VAL A 89 14.39 -12.74 -8.71
C VAL A 89 14.75 -11.63 -7.71
N PRO A 90 14.59 -10.33 -8.02
CA PRO A 90 14.87 -9.28 -7.04
C PRO A 90 13.96 -9.33 -5.82
N LEU A 91 12.69 -9.72 -6.00
CA LEU A 91 11.72 -9.85 -4.91
C LEU A 91 12.00 -11.10 -4.07
N GLU A 92 12.28 -12.23 -4.71
CA GLU A 92 12.66 -13.49 -4.05
C GLU A 92 13.91 -13.34 -3.19
N LYS A 93 14.92 -12.61 -3.68
CA LYS A 93 16.20 -12.40 -2.97
C LYS A 93 16.19 -11.22 -2.02
N SER A 94 15.14 -10.40 -2.03
CA SER A 94 15.06 -9.22 -1.17
C SER A 94 15.07 -9.62 0.29
N ARG A 95 15.85 -8.90 1.11
CA ARG A 95 15.89 -9.05 2.56
C ARG A 95 14.97 -8.08 3.30
N ALA A 96 14.29 -7.19 2.57
CA ALA A 96 13.36 -6.25 3.19
C ALA A 96 12.17 -7.02 3.76
N LEU A 97 11.87 -6.77 5.04
CA LEU A 97 10.77 -7.41 5.78
C LEU A 97 9.43 -7.15 5.09
N ARG A 98 9.22 -5.94 4.57
CA ARG A 98 7.99 -5.59 3.85
C ARG A 98 7.65 -6.44 2.63
N PHE A 99 8.57 -7.24 2.11
CA PHE A 99 8.29 -8.13 0.98
C PHE A 99 8.11 -9.59 1.40
N GLU A 100 8.06 -9.88 2.71
CA GLU A 100 7.93 -11.25 3.22
C GLU A 100 6.68 -11.94 2.71
N ARG A 101 5.48 -11.35 2.87
CA ARG A 101 4.26 -11.96 2.34
C ARG A 101 4.27 -12.13 0.83
N PHE A 102 4.96 -11.24 0.11
CA PHE A 102 5.15 -11.38 -1.33
C PHE A 102 6.00 -12.62 -1.65
N ARG A 103 7.14 -12.80 -0.97
CA ARG A 103 7.99 -13.99 -1.14
C ARG A 103 7.26 -15.28 -0.78
N CYS A 104 6.48 -15.29 0.30
CA CYS A 104 5.64 -16.44 0.65
C CYS A 104 4.63 -16.75 -0.46
N GLY A 105 3.89 -15.73 -0.94
CA GLY A 105 2.91 -15.90 -2.01
C GLY A 105 3.51 -16.39 -3.34
N VAL A 106 4.76 -16.02 -3.65
CA VAL A 106 5.47 -16.54 -4.82
C VAL A 106 5.87 -18.01 -4.64
N THR A 107 6.30 -18.40 -3.43
CA THR A 107 6.75 -19.78 -3.14
C THR A 107 5.58 -20.76 -3.08
N GLU A 108 4.39 -20.29 -2.68
CA GLU A 108 3.17 -21.08 -2.55
C GLU A 108 2.37 -21.23 -3.85
N ALA A 109 2.70 -20.45 -4.90
CA ALA A 109 2.01 -20.45 -6.20
C ALA A 109 2.56 -21.49 -7.19
#